data_AF-A0A1A5YL62-F1
#
_entry.id   AF-A0A1A5YL62-F1
#
_cell.length_a   1.000
_cell.length_b   1.000
_cell.length_c   1.000
_cell.angle_alpha   90.00
_cell.angle_beta   90.00
_cell.angle_gamma   90.00
#
_symmetry.space_group_name_H-M   'P 1'
#
loop_
_entity.id
_entity.type
_entity.pdbx_description
1 polymer ?
#
loop_
_entity_poly.entity_id
_entity_poly.type
_entity_poly.pdbx_seq_one_letter_code
_entity_poly.pdbx_strand_id
1 'polypeptide(L)'
;MNFSKAKKRREAGIATAVLLAVALTLSACGVTKIDPISVENAGGNNSEGDQLPAEGGIMEPGSPGDSGQSNDAGAENGETAGGSDEQGNQETPEGTVTIATGTFNGIIDNNSIEITTDSGTDAYRFTEELSAAVNELPEDAKVFIQYTVTPVQDDPAAHQNWLQSIEQMTQ
;
A
#
# COMPACT_ATOMS: atom_id res chain seq x y z
N MET A 1 -57.15 -10.94 -18.28
CA MET A 1 -57.44 -9.84 -17.33
C MET A 1 -56.24 -8.91 -17.34
N ASN A 2 -56.43 -7.69 -17.85
CA ASN A 2 -55.47 -6.60 -17.79
C ASN A 2 -55.40 -6.04 -16.36
N PHE A 3 -54.24 -5.54 -15.91
CA PHE A 3 -54.00 -4.14 -15.52
C PHE A 3 -52.53 -3.95 -15.09
N SER A 4 -51.85 -3.09 -15.85
CA SER A 4 -50.51 -2.54 -15.67
C SER A 4 -50.36 -1.74 -14.37
N LYS A 5 -49.16 -1.66 -13.78
CA LYS A 5 -48.64 -0.44 -13.09
C LYS A 5 -47.10 -0.37 -13.15
N ALA A 6 -46.57 0.28 -14.19
CA ALA A 6 -45.25 0.89 -14.14
C ALA A 6 -45.34 2.18 -13.32
N LYS A 7 -44.49 2.35 -12.30
CA LYS A 7 -44.41 3.59 -11.51
C LYS A 7 -43.10 4.30 -11.88
N LYS A 8 -43.27 5.47 -12.48
CA LYS A 8 -42.24 6.34 -13.05
C LYS A 8 -42.14 7.59 -12.17
N ARG A 9 -40.94 8.20 -12.15
CA ARG A 9 -40.60 9.58 -11.76
C ARG A 9 -40.45 9.79 -10.24
N ARG A 10 -39.53 10.63 -9.74
CA ARG A 10 -39.12 11.95 -10.26
C ARG A 10 -37.68 12.27 -9.86
N GLU A 11 -36.93 12.83 -10.80
CA GLU A 11 -35.75 13.64 -10.53
C GLU A 11 -36.16 14.88 -9.73
N ALA A 12 -35.38 15.19 -8.70
CA ALA A 12 -35.43 16.46 -8.00
C ALA A 12 -34.04 17.08 -8.09
N GLY A 13 -33.90 18.04 -8.99
CA GLY A 13 -32.76 18.93 -9.00
C GLY A 13 -32.78 19.80 -7.74
N ILE A 14 -31.63 19.88 -7.08
CA ILE A 14 -31.30 20.96 -6.17
C ILE A 14 -30.02 21.58 -6.73
N ALA A 15 -30.22 22.63 -7.53
CA ALA A 15 -29.19 23.60 -7.81
C ALA A 15 -29.01 24.45 -6.55
N THR A 16 -27.78 24.56 -6.04
CA THR A 16 -27.28 25.82 -5.48
C THR A 16 -25.78 25.72 -5.24
N ALA A 17 -25.05 26.63 -5.87
CA ALA A 17 -23.62 26.80 -5.82
C ALA A 17 -23.12 27.13 -4.41
N VAL A 18 -22.07 26.45 -3.98
CA VAL A 18 -21.19 26.96 -2.92
C VAL A 18 -19.92 27.43 -3.60
N LEU A 19 -19.87 28.73 -3.89
CA LEU A 19 -18.63 29.46 -4.13
C LEU A 19 -17.85 29.48 -2.81
N LEU A 20 -17.01 28.45 -2.55
CA LEU A 20 -16.00 28.58 -1.51
C LEU A 20 -14.74 29.18 -2.15
N ALA A 21 -14.58 30.47 -1.92
CA ALA A 21 -13.40 31.23 -2.31
C ALA A 21 -12.16 30.72 -1.56
N VAL A 22 -11.09 30.55 -2.33
CA VAL A 22 -9.74 30.17 -1.90
C VAL A 22 -9.15 31.26 -1.01
N ALA A 23 -8.71 30.87 0.19
CA ALA A 23 -7.74 31.64 0.98
C ALA A 23 -6.49 30.76 1.19
N LEU A 24 -5.57 30.77 0.22
CA LEU A 24 -4.21 30.27 0.43
C LEU A 24 -3.46 31.30 1.28
N THR A 25 -3.52 31.15 2.60
CA THR A 25 -2.55 31.81 3.47
C THR A 25 -1.23 31.07 3.33
N LEU A 26 -0.36 31.60 2.47
CA LEU A 26 1.07 31.30 2.48
C LEU A 26 1.63 31.72 3.85
N SER A 27 1.70 30.78 4.79
CA SER A 27 2.50 30.93 6.01
C SER A 27 3.98 30.78 5.65
N ALA A 28 4.49 31.78 4.94
CA ALA A 28 5.91 32.06 4.84
C ALA A 28 6.31 32.90 6.06
N CYS A 29 6.92 32.27 7.08
CA CYS A 29 7.94 32.83 7.98
C CYS A 29 8.06 31.97 9.25
N GLY A 30 8.79 30.86 9.13
CA GLY A 30 9.56 30.30 10.24
C GLY A 30 11.04 30.58 9.95
N VAL A 31 11.51 31.77 10.32
CA VAL A 31 12.93 32.14 10.24
C VAL A 31 13.67 31.35 11.34
N THR A 32 14.46 30.35 10.95
CA THR A 32 15.55 29.86 11.78
C THR A 32 16.83 30.42 11.16
N LYS A 33 17.52 31.26 11.93
CA LYS A 33 18.77 31.91 11.58
C LYS A 33 19.75 30.92 10.94
N ILE A 34 20.15 31.20 9.71
CA ILE A 34 21.34 30.65 9.08
C ILE A 34 22.33 31.81 9.04
N ASP A 35 23.37 31.73 9.86
CA ASP A 35 24.48 32.68 9.83
C ASP A 35 25.26 32.54 8.51
N PRO A 36 25.68 33.65 7.87
CA PRO A 36 26.42 33.62 6.63
C PRO A 36 27.92 33.46 6.89
N ILE A 37 28.54 32.43 6.33
CA ILE A 37 29.99 32.41 6.11
C ILE A 37 30.24 32.11 4.64
N SER A 38 30.38 33.18 3.86
CA SER A 38 31.17 33.19 2.63
C SER A 38 32.57 33.68 2.99
N VAL A 39 33.55 32.79 2.86
CA VAL A 39 34.96 33.19 2.68
C VAL A 39 35.47 32.39 1.49
N GLU A 40 35.54 33.06 0.34
CA GLU A 40 36.49 32.70 -0.70
C GLU A 40 37.89 32.98 -0.16
N ASN A 41 38.78 31.99 -0.16
CA ASN A 41 40.19 32.29 -0.25
C ASN A 41 40.95 31.21 -1.02
N ALA A 42 41.84 31.71 -1.86
CA ALA A 42 42.64 31.02 -2.84
C ALA A 42 43.72 30.12 -2.21
N GLY A 43 44.08 29.08 -2.95
CA GLY A 43 45.45 28.65 -3.23
C GLY A 43 46.41 28.32 -2.07
N GLY A 44 46.95 27.11 -2.09
CA GLY A 44 48.26 26.86 -1.49
C GLY A 44 48.47 25.46 -0.92
N ASN A 45 48.97 24.58 -1.77
CA ASN A 45 49.99 23.54 -1.55
C ASN A 45 50.43 23.12 -0.12
N ASN A 46 50.66 21.80 -0.05
CA ASN A 46 51.70 21.06 0.69
C ASN A 46 51.36 20.42 2.04
N SER A 47 51.32 19.08 1.97
CA SER A 47 52.17 18.13 2.70
C SER A 47 51.90 17.76 4.16
N GLU A 48 51.88 16.43 4.32
CA GLU A 48 52.37 15.59 5.44
C GLU A 48 51.43 15.28 6.62
N GLY A 49 51.25 13.96 6.84
CA GLY A 49 50.63 13.36 8.03
C GLY A 49 49.35 12.57 7.70
N ASP A 50 49.43 11.38 7.11
CA ASP A 50 49.66 10.08 7.76
C ASP A 50 48.52 9.61 8.70
N GLN A 51 48.07 8.37 8.45
CA GLN A 51 47.13 7.51 9.21
C GLN A 51 45.65 7.47 8.78
N LEU A 52 45.41 6.71 7.70
CA LEU A 52 44.18 5.93 7.53
C LEU A 52 44.35 4.57 8.23
N PRO A 53 43.40 4.09 9.05
CA PRO A 53 43.33 2.67 9.36
C PRO A 53 42.89 1.92 8.10
N ALA A 54 43.79 1.08 7.60
CA ALA A 54 43.48 0.02 6.67
C ALA A 54 42.75 -1.13 7.40
N GLU A 55 42.04 -1.92 6.59
CA GLU A 55 41.71 -3.33 6.79
C GLU A 55 40.26 -3.72 7.11
N GLY A 56 39.71 -4.53 6.21
CA GLY A 56 38.72 -5.58 6.47
C GLY A 56 37.31 -5.25 5.95
N GLY A 57 36.78 -5.85 4.90
CA GLY A 57 37.24 -6.98 4.10
C GLY A 57 36.22 -7.24 2.98
N ILE A 58 36.73 -7.46 1.78
CA ILE A 58 35.98 -7.86 0.59
C ILE A 58 35.91 -9.39 0.67
N MET A 59 34.74 -9.98 0.87
CA MET A 59 34.56 -11.43 0.71
C MET A 59 34.10 -11.71 -0.72
N GLU A 60 35.02 -12.30 -1.48
CA GLU A 60 34.85 -12.81 -2.85
C GLU A 60 34.30 -14.26 -2.81
N PRO A 61 33.46 -14.69 -3.77
CA PRO A 61 32.66 -15.91 -3.66
C PRO A 61 33.47 -17.17 -3.98
N GLY A 62 33.48 -18.12 -3.05
CA GLY A 62 34.07 -19.44 -3.25
C GLY A 62 33.16 -20.35 -4.08
N SER A 63 33.63 -20.73 -5.28
CA SER A 63 33.19 -21.94 -5.98
C SER A 63 34.21 -23.05 -5.74
N PRO A 64 33.76 -24.28 -5.46
CA PRO A 64 34.45 -25.45 -5.99
C PRO A 64 33.49 -26.50 -6.58
N GLY A 65 33.89 -27.06 -7.70
CA GLY A 65 33.17 -28.11 -8.41
C GLY A 65 33.34 -29.52 -7.83
N ASP A 66 32.39 -30.37 -8.25
CA ASP A 66 32.51 -31.76 -8.72
C ASP A 66 33.55 -32.70 -8.07
N SER A 67 33.07 -33.69 -7.30
CA SER A 67 33.24 -35.13 -7.59
C SER A 67 32.83 -36.01 -6.40
N GLY A 68 32.12 -37.11 -6.68
CA GLY A 68 32.32 -38.38 -5.95
C GLY A 68 31.27 -38.83 -4.92
N GLN A 69 30.32 -39.61 -5.42
CA GLN A 69 29.49 -40.66 -4.80
C GLN A 69 30.10 -41.44 -3.62
N SER A 70 29.34 -41.60 -2.52
CA SER A 70 29.35 -42.80 -1.65
C SER A 70 28.08 -42.90 -0.81
N ASN A 71 27.47 -44.10 -0.82
CA ASN A 71 26.37 -44.51 0.05
C ASN A 71 26.88 -44.71 1.47
N ASP A 72 26.14 -44.25 2.48
CA ASP A 72 26.13 -44.91 3.79
C ASP A 72 24.79 -44.70 4.50
N ALA A 73 24.30 -45.77 5.10
CA ALA A 73 23.04 -45.87 5.79
C ALA A 73 23.26 -45.78 7.30
N GLY A 74 22.45 -45.02 8.04
CA GLY A 74 22.28 -45.26 9.47
C GLY A 74 22.02 -44.05 10.37
N ALA A 75 20.76 -43.97 10.81
CA ALA A 75 20.31 -43.73 12.19
C ALA A 75 20.36 -42.32 12.85
N GLU A 76 19.12 -41.82 13.04
CA GLU A 76 18.51 -41.34 14.31
C GLU A 76 19.08 -40.14 15.09
N ASN A 77 18.39 -38.99 14.97
CA ASN A 77 17.82 -38.11 16.03
C ASN A 77 17.36 -36.84 15.30
N GLY A 78 16.10 -36.42 15.26
CA GLY A 78 15.19 -36.25 16.38
C GLY A 78 15.26 -34.80 16.85
N GLU A 79 14.56 -33.87 16.18
CA GLU A 79 14.17 -32.56 16.73
C GLU A 79 13.20 -31.80 15.77
N THR A 80 11.91 -31.85 16.12
CA THR A 80 10.92 -30.76 16.06
C THR A 80 10.84 -29.91 14.78
N ALA A 81 10.14 -30.41 13.76
CA ALA A 81 9.48 -29.57 12.75
C ALA A 81 7.97 -29.51 13.05
N GLY A 82 7.64 -28.91 14.19
CA GLY A 82 6.29 -28.45 14.51
C GLY A 82 6.17 -26.99 14.07
N GLY A 83 5.94 -26.77 12.80
CA GLY A 83 5.43 -25.51 12.27
C GLY A 83 4.15 -25.85 11.56
N SER A 84 3.03 -25.79 12.27
CA SER A 84 1.71 -25.83 11.65
C SER A 84 1.68 -24.76 10.57
N ASP A 85 1.48 -25.17 9.33
CA ASP A 85 1.01 -24.32 8.26
C ASP A 85 -0.40 -23.83 8.63
N GLU A 86 -0.50 -22.91 9.59
CA GLU A 86 -1.64 -22.01 9.69
C GLU A 86 -1.44 -20.98 8.58
N GLN A 87 -1.70 -21.43 7.35
CA GLN A 87 -2.01 -20.57 6.23
C GLN A 87 -3.33 -19.89 6.60
N GLY A 88 -3.18 -18.82 7.40
CA GLY A 88 -4.27 -18.06 7.97
C GLY A 88 -5.03 -17.43 6.81
N ASN A 89 -6.11 -18.08 6.41
CA ASN A 89 -7.09 -17.51 5.52
C ASN A 89 -7.55 -16.22 6.19
N GLN A 90 -7.10 -15.09 5.68
CA GLN A 90 -7.36 -13.79 6.29
C GLN A 90 -8.82 -13.47 6.01
N GLU A 91 -9.71 -13.87 6.92
CA GLU A 91 -11.14 -13.69 6.74
C GLU A 91 -11.49 -12.20 6.76
N THR A 92 -12.36 -11.79 5.85
CA THR A 92 -12.87 -10.42 5.83
C THR A 92 -13.78 -10.23 7.05
N PRO A 93 -13.59 -9.17 7.86
CA PRO A 93 -14.40 -8.97 9.05
C PRO A 93 -15.87 -8.71 8.69
N GLU A 94 -16.76 -9.40 9.42
CA GLU A 94 -18.20 -9.22 9.38
C GLU A 94 -18.57 -7.79 9.82
N GLY A 95 -19.46 -7.12 9.07
CA GLY A 95 -19.82 -5.74 9.35
C GLY A 95 -20.90 -5.19 8.43
N THR A 96 -21.24 -3.90 8.60
CA THR A 96 -22.15 -3.23 7.66
C THR A 96 -21.45 -3.04 6.32
N VAL A 97 -21.95 -3.71 5.29
CA VAL A 97 -21.43 -3.58 3.93
C VAL A 97 -21.82 -2.23 3.34
N THR A 98 -20.81 -1.50 2.88
CA THR A 98 -20.93 -0.24 2.15
C THR A 98 -20.64 -0.48 0.68
N ILE A 99 -21.37 0.20 -0.20
CA ILE A 99 -21.23 0.12 -1.65
C ILE A 99 -20.74 1.47 -2.16
N ALA A 100 -19.72 1.46 -3.01
CA ALA A 100 -19.21 2.65 -3.66
C ALA A 100 -18.77 2.38 -5.10
N THR A 101 -18.67 3.45 -5.88
CA THR A 101 -18.01 3.44 -7.19
C THR A 101 -16.80 4.35 -7.14
N GLY A 102 -15.74 4.01 -7.86
CA GLY A 102 -14.51 4.79 -7.86
C GLY A 102 -13.62 4.56 -9.07
N THR A 103 -12.44 5.15 -9.01
CA THR A 103 -11.32 4.88 -9.91
C THR A 103 -10.27 4.08 -9.16
N PHE A 104 -9.85 2.94 -9.71
CA PHE A 104 -8.74 2.15 -9.20
C PHE A 104 -7.41 2.83 -9.54
N ASN A 105 -6.64 3.19 -8.52
CA ASN A 105 -5.35 3.88 -8.69
C ASN A 105 -4.16 2.91 -8.72
N GLY A 106 -4.31 1.71 -8.14
CA GLY A 106 -3.28 0.68 -8.14
C GLY A 106 -3.20 -0.11 -6.84
N ILE A 107 -2.23 -1.01 -6.80
CA ILE A 107 -1.85 -1.81 -5.63
C ILE A 107 -0.76 -1.06 -4.87
N ILE A 108 -0.97 -0.79 -3.58
CA ILE A 108 0.01 -0.06 -2.74
C ILE A 108 0.91 -1.01 -1.94
N ASP A 109 0.39 -2.19 -1.58
CA ASP A 109 1.12 -3.29 -0.95
C ASP A 109 0.45 -4.64 -1.29
N ASN A 110 1.00 -5.76 -0.80
CA ASN A 110 0.54 -7.10 -1.18
C ASN A 110 -0.95 -7.39 -0.92
N ASN A 111 -1.59 -6.65 -0.02
CA ASN A 111 -2.99 -6.87 0.36
C ASN A 111 -3.79 -5.57 0.49
N SER A 112 -3.32 -4.49 -0.13
CA SER A 112 -4.01 -3.20 -0.13
C SER A 112 -3.98 -2.54 -1.51
N ILE A 113 -5.10 -1.93 -1.87
CA ILE A 113 -5.27 -1.13 -3.08
C ILE A 113 -5.68 0.28 -2.72
N GLU A 114 -5.45 1.22 -3.64
CA GLU A 114 -5.92 2.59 -3.53
C GLU A 114 -7.05 2.85 -4.54
N ILE A 115 -8.16 3.43 -4.06
CA ILE A 115 -9.32 3.78 -4.90
C ILE A 115 -9.74 5.21 -4.59
N THR A 116 -9.92 6.02 -5.62
CA THR A 116 -10.56 7.34 -5.50
C THR A 116 -12.06 7.23 -5.70
N THR A 117 -12.82 7.53 -4.66
CA THR A 117 -14.29 7.63 -4.66
C THR A 117 -14.73 9.10 -4.56
N ASP A 118 -16.04 9.35 -4.56
CA ASP A 118 -16.58 10.70 -4.34
C ASP A 118 -16.22 11.29 -2.95
N SER A 119 -15.90 10.44 -1.98
CA SER A 119 -15.48 10.85 -0.63
C SER A 119 -14.00 11.22 -0.55
N GLY A 120 -13.20 10.83 -1.54
CA GLY A 120 -11.75 10.98 -1.53
C GLY A 120 -11.01 9.71 -1.95
N THR A 121 -9.69 9.75 -1.79
CA THR A 121 -8.80 8.62 -2.06
C THR A 121 -8.53 7.88 -0.76
N ASP A 122 -8.86 6.59 -0.73
CA ASP A 122 -8.70 5.73 0.43
C ASP A 122 -8.03 4.40 0.07
N ALA A 123 -7.37 3.81 1.06
CA ALA A 123 -6.80 2.47 0.96
C ALA A 123 -7.83 1.40 1.38
N TYR A 124 -7.88 0.30 0.65
CA TYR A 124 -8.76 -0.84 0.90
C TYR A 124 -7.93 -2.11 1.00
N ARG A 125 -8.05 -2.82 2.12
CA ARG A 125 -7.42 -4.12 2.30
C ARG A 125 -8.26 -5.20 1.66
N PHE A 126 -7.64 -6.18 1.03
CA PHE A 126 -8.32 -7.30 0.38
C PHE A 126 -7.71 -8.63 0.81
N THR A 127 -8.50 -9.70 0.70
CA THR A 127 -8.07 -11.07 1.02
C THR A 127 -7.40 -11.72 -0.19
N GLU A 128 -6.67 -12.81 0.03
CA GLU A 128 -6.02 -13.55 -1.07
C GLU A 128 -7.02 -14.00 -2.15
N GLU A 129 -8.27 -14.28 -1.77
CA GLU A 129 -9.35 -14.66 -2.69
C GLU A 129 -9.66 -13.57 -3.74
N LEU A 130 -9.48 -12.29 -3.39
CA LEU A 130 -9.69 -11.16 -4.30
C LEU A 130 -8.43 -10.78 -5.08
N SER A 131 -7.28 -11.39 -4.80
CA SER A 131 -5.99 -11.02 -5.40
C SER A 131 -6.00 -11.14 -6.93
N ALA A 132 -6.59 -12.20 -7.49
CA ALA A 132 -6.69 -12.38 -8.93
C ALA A 132 -7.52 -11.27 -9.58
N ALA A 133 -8.70 -10.96 -9.02
CA ALA A 133 -9.57 -9.91 -9.53
C ALA A 133 -8.89 -8.53 -9.46
N VAL A 134 -8.17 -8.24 -8.38
CA VAL A 134 -7.42 -6.98 -8.23
C VAL A 134 -6.28 -6.87 -9.24
N ASN A 135 -5.49 -7.94 -9.44
CA ASN A 135 -4.35 -7.94 -10.35
C ASN A 135 -4.73 -7.82 -11.83
N GLU A 136 -5.98 -8.14 -12.18
CA GLU A 136 -6.51 -8.01 -13.55
C GLU A 136 -7.02 -6.59 -13.85
N LEU A 137 -7.16 -5.72 -12.84
CA LEU A 137 -7.66 -4.37 -13.05
C LEU A 137 -6.56 -3.46 -13.64
N PRO A 138 -6.83 -2.78 -14.77
CA PRO A 138 -5.93 -1.75 -15.24
C PRO A 138 -6.02 -0.52 -14.32
N GLU A 139 -4.90 0.19 -14.17
CA GLU A 139 -4.90 1.53 -13.56
C GLU A 139 -5.93 2.44 -14.25
N ASP A 140 -6.49 3.37 -13.47
CA ASP A 140 -7.58 4.27 -13.87
C ASP A 140 -8.91 3.59 -14.23
N ALA A 141 -9.05 2.27 -14.02
CA ALA A 141 -10.31 1.56 -14.23
C ALA A 141 -11.42 2.13 -13.34
N LYS A 142 -12.59 2.34 -13.93
CA LYS A 142 -13.81 2.57 -13.14
C LYS A 142 -14.24 1.25 -12.50
N VAL A 143 -14.47 1.27 -11.20
CA VAL A 143 -14.80 0.08 -10.41
C VAL A 143 -16.03 0.29 -9.56
N PHE A 144 -16.77 -0.78 -9.36
CA PHE A 144 -17.80 -0.92 -8.33
C PHE A 144 -17.22 -1.76 -7.20
N ILE A 145 -17.32 -1.28 -5.96
CA ILE A 145 -16.77 -1.94 -4.78
C ILE A 145 -17.80 -2.15 -3.69
N GLN A 146 -17.64 -3.23 -2.95
CA GLN A 146 -18.31 -3.48 -1.67
C GLN A 146 -17.24 -3.64 -0.60
N TYR A 147 -17.41 -2.99 0.55
CA TYR A 147 -16.44 -3.04 1.64
C TYR A 147 -17.09 -2.90 3.01
N THR A 148 -16.43 -3.41 4.05
CA THR A 148 -16.78 -3.16 5.46
C THR A 148 -15.77 -2.21 6.09
N VAL A 149 -16.20 -1.47 7.12
CA VAL A 149 -15.33 -0.55 7.87
C VAL A 149 -15.17 -1.09 9.28
N THR A 150 -13.93 -1.37 9.67
CA THR A 150 -13.61 -1.93 10.99
C THR A 150 -12.73 -0.94 11.75
N PRO A 151 -13.03 -0.62 13.02
CA PRO A 151 -12.14 0.21 13.83
C PRO A 151 -10.80 -0.51 14.06
N VAL A 152 -9.70 0.24 14.08
CA VAL A 152 -8.39 -0.31 14.41
C VAL A 152 -8.34 -0.56 15.93
N GLN A 153 -7.83 -1.73 16.35
CA GLN A 153 -7.86 -2.15 17.76
C GLN A 153 -7.16 -1.16 18.70
N ASP A 154 -6.03 -0.60 18.26
CA ASP A 154 -5.20 0.32 19.05
C ASP A 154 -5.60 1.80 18.90
N ASP A 155 -6.41 2.14 17.89
CA ASP A 155 -6.89 3.49 17.64
C ASP A 155 -8.33 3.46 17.10
N PRO A 156 -9.34 3.66 17.96
CA PRO A 156 -10.75 3.63 17.54
C PRO A 156 -11.15 4.83 16.67
N ALA A 157 -10.32 5.87 16.58
CA ALA A 157 -10.53 6.98 15.64
C ALA A 157 -10.02 6.63 14.24
N ALA A 158 -9.15 5.62 14.12
CA ALA A 158 -8.70 5.07 12.86
C ALA A 158 -9.63 3.92 12.41
N HIS A 159 -9.85 3.85 11.10
CA HIS A 159 -10.68 2.84 10.48
C HIS A 159 -9.93 2.13 9.37
N GLN A 160 -10.19 0.84 9.21
CA GLN A 160 -9.70 0.02 8.11
C GLN A 160 -10.87 -0.32 7.19
N ASN A 161 -10.71 0.00 5.91
CA ASN A 161 -11.62 -0.46 4.88
C ASN A 161 -11.21 -1.87 4.43
N TRP A 162 -12.14 -2.82 4.47
CA TRP A 162 -11.97 -4.20 4.07
C TRP A 162 -12.83 -4.50 2.85
N LEU A 163 -12.19 -4.71 1.71
CA LEU A 163 -12.81 -5.03 0.44
C LEU A 163 -13.45 -6.42 0.49
N GLN A 164 -14.72 -6.48 0.11
CA GLN A 164 -15.52 -7.70 0.00
C GLN A 164 -15.68 -8.11 -1.48
N SER A 165 -15.73 -7.13 -2.38
CA SER A 165 -15.89 -7.35 -3.81
C SER A 165 -15.40 -6.13 -4.59
N ILE A 166 -14.85 -6.38 -5.77
CA ILE A 166 -14.44 -5.36 -6.74
C ILE A 166 -14.75 -5.86 -8.15
N GLU A 167 -15.41 -5.02 -8.94
CA GLU A 167 -15.78 -5.32 -10.32
C GLU A 167 -15.46 -4.13 -11.23
N GLN A 168 -14.80 -4.39 -12.36
CA GLN A 168 -14.57 -3.37 -13.37
C GLN A 168 -15.89 -2.98 -14.05
N MET A 169 -16.18 -1.68 -14.07
CA MET A 169 -17.31 -1.14 -14.81
C MET A 169 -16.92 -1.04 -16.29
N THR A 170 -17.62 -1.78 -17.13
CA THR A 170 -17.49 -1.67 -18.59
C THR A 170 -18.14 -0.35 -19.02
N GLN A 171 -17.39 0.49 -19.74
CA GLN A 171 -17.90 1.75 -20.30
C GLN A 171 -18.80 1.50 -21.51
#